data_AF-A0A2A2LPA3-F1
#
_entry.id   AF-A0A2A2LPA3-F1
#
_cell.length_a   1.000
_cell.length_b   1.000
_cell.length_c   1.000
_cell.angle_alpha   90.00
_cell.angle_beta   90.00
_cell.angle_gamma   90.00
#
_symmetry.space_group_name_H-M   'P 1'
#
loop_
_entity.id
_entity.type
_entity.pdbx_description
1 polymer ?
#
loop_
_entity_poly.entity_id
_entity_poly.type
_entity_poly.pdbx_seq_one_letter_code
_entity_poly.pdbx_strand_id
1 'polypeptide(L)'
;MGVQKRRPSRRLKKKEKRGSESVDVVDPPSNKTDIANSPLASASSSGSKPSPGYSKPSPIATATAMILAENQIKQELSLDTPSTSAVTLCALQSILLNKANNLIQQSKEQQREEETREVYSPSDEVFPVIGMTGGELLRHYVDELKRAMDRRRLMFTDTYMLAVMNDCGDVPFTNPSTAPPHTMGRQSVAQKFDHLLAFEYCKNTPGFDLLRDVERMIYFRLTAISFALLDIAWITAKTTSRNDERPVMVFTDGSVCTVNDYSFGWEDEITDKGLLLKKEHKIVYFNEFVTRLYRAVIVPFQEMHIEQVEYAALKALCILKLGYCEYSQNIRSLAKEQEKAILLGLNEYYEDRQDKPQRIGNLILFMGTIFEIIQLIIEQYKTAELFGLFNLDCISKTLLSV
;
A
#
# COMPACT_ATOMS: atom_id res chain seq x y z
N MET A 1 8.10 -48.10 -48.41
CA MET A 1 9.29 -48.76 -49.01
C MET A 1 10.25 -47.65 -49.41
N GLY A 2 11.53 -47.57 -49.04
CA GLY A 2 12.38 -48.37 -48.18
C GLY A 2 13.77 -47.71 -48.11
N VAL A 3 14.45 -47.99 -47.00
CA VAL A 3 15.91 -48.11 -46.83
C VAL A 3 16.75 -46.85 -46.58
N GLN A 4 17.53 -47.03 -45.51
CA GLN A 4 18.40 -46.18 -44.71
C GLN A 4 19.87 -46.58 -44.99
N LYS A 5 20.85 -45.67 -44.82
CA LYS A 5 22.27 -45.95 -44.42
C LYS A 5 23.03 -44.62 -44.26
N ARG A 6 23.29 -44.13 -43.03
CA ARG A 6 24.43 -44.39 -42.10
C ARG A 6 25.82 -43.90 -42.57
N ARG A 7 26.27 -42.77 -41.98
CA ARG A 7 27.54 -42.41 -41.24
C ARG A 7 28.90 -43.00 -41.66
N PRO A 8 30.05 -42.29 -41.50
CA PRO A 8 30.70 -42.02 -40.17
C PRO A 8 31.37 -40.62 -40.01
N SER A 9 31.26 -39.95 -38.85
CA SER A 9 32.18 -39.96 -37.68
C SER A 9 33.65 -39.59 -37.95
N ARG A 10 34.05 -38.37 -37.56
CA ARG A 10 35.46 -38.01 -37.27
C ARG A 10 35.56 -37.44 -35.85
N ARG A 11 36.42 -38.08 -35.05
CA ARG A 11 36.90 -37.72 -33.72
C ARG A 11 38.32 -37.13 -33.87
N LEU A 12 38.87 -36.56 -32.78
CA LEU A 12 40.22 -36.01 -32.54
C LEU A 12 40.23 -34.46 -32.63
N LYS A 13 40.83 -33.69 -31.71
CA LYS A 13 41.77 -33.99 -30.61
C LYS A 13 41.76 -32.88 -29.56
N LYS A 14 41.93 -33.31 -28.31
CA LYS A 14 42.25 -32.60 -27.08
C LYS A 14 43.55 -31.78 -27.21
N LYS A 15 43.61 -30.57 -26.66
CA LYS A 15 44.85 -29.83 -26.41
C LYS A 15 44.80 -29.17 -25.03
N GLU A 16 45.50 -29.78 -24.07
CA GLU A 16 45.89 -29.19 -22.79
C GLU A 16 47.11 -28.28 -22.99
N LYS A 17 47.18 -27.16 -22.24
CA LYS A 17 48.29 -26.84 -21.32
C LYS A 17 48.13 -25.45 -20.68
N ARG A 18 48.32 -25.43 -19.35
CA ARG A 18 49.05 -24.47 -18.47
C ARG A 18 48.64 -22.98 -18.54
N GLY A 19 48.44 -22.22 -17.47
CA GLY A 19 48.86 -22.35 -16.07
C GLY A 19 49.56 -21.04 -15.66
N SER A 20 48.98 -20.29 -14.70
CA SER A 20 49.49 -19.10 -13.96
C SER A 20 48.24 -18.43 -13.36
N GLU A 21 48.16 -17.79 -12.21
CA GLU A 21 49.05 -17.41 -11.10
C GLU A 21 48.11 -16.93 -9.97
N SER A 22 48.62 -16.96 -8.74
CA SER A 22 48.03 -16.52 -7.49
C SER A 22 47.63 -15.03 -7.45
N VAL A 23 46.54 -14.70 -6.76
CA VAL A 23 46.38 -13.40 -6.08
C VAL A 23 45.76 -13.63 -4.70
N ASP A 24 46.45 -13.09 -3.70
CA ASP A 24 46.22 -13.21 -2.27
C ASP A 24 44.90 -12.56 -1.79
N VAL A 25 44.27 -13.22 -0.82
CA VAL A 25 43.13 -12.72 -0.05
C VAL A 25 43.68 -11.91 1.13
N VAL A 26 43.35 -10.62 1.20
CA VAL A 26 43.65 -9.75 2.34
C VAL A 26 42.36 -9.49 3.10
N ASP A 27 42.28 -10.00 4.32
CA ASP A 27 41.23 -9.67 5.31
C ASP A 27 41.43 -8.24 5.85
N PRO A 28 40.36 -7.45 6.07
CA PRO A 28 40.43 -6.22 6.85
C PRO A 28 40.28 -6.49 8.36
N PRO A 29 40.98 -5.73 9.23
CA PRO A 29 41.00 -5.98 10.67
C PRO A 29 39.78 -5.41 11.39
N SER A 30 39.29 -6.20 12.33
CA SER A 30 38.36 -5.81 13.40
C SER A 30 39.00 -4.77 14.31
N ASN A 31 38.30 -3.67 14.60
CA ASN A 31 38.66 -2.80 15.72
C ASN A 31 37.46 -2.62 16.66
N LYS A 32 37.61 -3.16 17.87
CA LYS A 32 36.81 -2.87 19.05
C LYS A 32 37.47 -1.71 19.79
N THR A 33 36.70 -0.71 20.20
CA THR A 33 37.00 0.11 21.39
C THR A 33 35.70 0.53 22.07
N ASP A 34 35.40 -0.27 23.08
CA ASP A 34 34.91 0.05 24.41
C ASP A 34 34.90 1.52 24.93
N ILE A 35 33.80 1.78 25.67
CA ILE A 35 33.72 2.36 27.04
C ILE A 35 33.68 3.90 27.25
N ALA A 36 32.65 4.25 28.05
CA ALA A 36 32.59 5.23 29.16
C ALA A 36 31.89 6.60 28.99
N ASN A 37 30.79 6.68 29.76
CA ASN A 37 30.49 7.66 30.81
C ASN A 37 29.93 9.05 30.46
N SER A 38 28.67 9.22 30.90
CA SER A 38 27.99 10.47 31.29
C SER A 38 28.82 11.30 32.29
N PRO A 39 28.50 12.59 32.52
CA PRO A 39 27.46 12.91 33.52
C PRO A 39 26.63 14.19 33.31
N LEU A 40 25.59 14.30 34.16
CA LEU A 40 24.65 15.39 34.43
C LEU A 40 25.23 16.82 34.46
N ALA A 41 24.41 17.78 33.99
CA ALA A 41 24.09 19.09 34.58
C ALA A 41 23.15 19.82 33.59
N SER A 42 22.20 20.69 33.91
CA SER A 42 21.61 21.24 35.14
C SER A 42 20.41 22.07 34.66
N ALA A 43 19.44 22.28 35.54
CA ALA A 43 18.18 22.97 35.29
C ALA A 43 18.33 24.42 34.80
N SER A 44 17.41 24.85 33.94
CA SER A 44 16.94 26.24 33.89
C SER A 44 15.45 26.28 33.58
N SER A 45 14.68 26.64 34.59
CA SER A 45 13.27 26.96 34.53
C SER A 45 13.04 28.32 33.86
N SER A 46 12.16 28.37 32.86
CA SER A 46 11.46 29.61 32.48
C SER A 46 10.02 29.28 32.16
N GLY A 47 9.10 29.77 33.00
CA GLY A 47 7.68 29.58 32.84
C GLY A 47 7.12 30.43 31.70
N SER A 48 6.23 29.84 30.91
CA SER A 48 5.23 30.55 30.12
C SER A 48 3.98 29.67 29.97
N LYS A 49 2.83 30.34 30.10
CA LYS A 49 1.46 29.85 30.33
C LYS A 49 0.96 28.78 29.33
N PRO A 50 -0.02 27.93 29.73
CA PRO A 50 -0.60 26.91 28.86
C PRO A 50 -1.50 27.55 27.81
N SER A 51 -1.24 27.27 26.53
CA SER A 51 -2.16 27.55 25.42
C SER A 51 -3.12 26.36 25.27
N PRO A 52 -4.44 26.58 25.10
CA PRO A 52 -5.42 25.50 25.10
C PRO A 52 -5.31 24.67 23.82
N GLY A 53 -5.15 23.35 24.00
CA GLY A 53 -5.26 22.38 22.92
C GLY A 53 -6.68 22.33 22.38
N TYR A 54 -6.81 22.47 21.06
CA TYR A 54 -8.04 22.21 20.34
C TYR A 54 -7.80 21.08 19.34
N SER A 55 -8.08 19.87 19.80
CA SER A 55 -8.25 18.70 18.94
C SER A 55 -9.60 18.79 18.22
N LYS A 56 -9.58 18.99 16.90
CA LYS A 56 -10.78 18.77 16.08
C LYS A 56 -11.01 17.26 15.88
N PRO A 57 -12.26 16.77 15.96
CA PRO A 57 -12.56 15.34 15.80
C PRO A 57 -12.63 14.95 14.31
N SER A 58 -11.97 13.86 13.92
CA SER A 58 -12.22 13.16 12.64
C SER A 58 -13.41 12.19 12.78
N PRO A 59 -13.96 11.56 11.71
CA PRO A 59 -15.17 10.73 11.76
C PRO A 59 -15.14 9.54 12.73
N ILE A 60 -13.96 9.20 13.26
CA ILE A 60 -13.78 8.26 14.38
C ILE A 60 -14.35 8.82 15.70
N ALA A 61 -14.45 10.13 15.87
CA ALA A 61 -14.93 10.76 17.10
C ALA A 61 -16.41 10.52 17.37
N THR A 62 -17.23 10.26 16.35
CA THR A 62 -18.62 9.83 16.55
C THR A 62 -18.66 8.40 17.11
N ALA A 63 -17.80 7.50 16.63
CA ALA A 63 -17.70 6.14 17.15
C ALA A 63 -17.00 6.08 18.53
N THR A 64 -15.95 6.88 18.76
CA THR A 64 -15.28 6.99 20.06
C THR A 64 -16.14 7.71 21.10
N ALA A 65 -16.94 8.72 20.71
CA ALA A 65 -17.94 9.33 21.58
C ALA A 65 -19.10 8.38 21.87
N MET A 66 -19.51 7.54 20.92
CA MET A 66 -20.50 6.48 21.16
C MET A 66 -19.95 5.39 22.09
N ILE A 67 -18.71 4.94 21.93
CA ILE A 67 -18.09 3.92 22.79
C ILE A 67 -17.77 4.48 24.19
N LEU A 68 -17.34 5.75 24.30
CA LEU A 68 -17.17 6.43 25.59
C LEU A 68 -18.51 6.69 26.28
N ALA A 69 -19.57 7.04 25.52
CA ALA A 69 -20.92 7.14 26.05
C ALA A 69 -21.46 5.77 26.48
N GLU A 70 -21.20 4.70 25.73
CA GLU A 70 -21.65 3.34 26.06
C GLU A 70 -20.90 2.78 27.28
N ASN A 71 -19.60 3.08 27.43
CA ASN A 71 -18.82 2.69 28.60
C ASN A 71 -19.11 3.56 29.85
N GLN A 72 -19.44 4.84 29.69
CA GLN A 72 -19.92 5.69 30.80
C GLN A 72 -21.36 5.34 31.21
N ILE A 73 -22.23 4.98 30.28
CA ILE A 73 -23.58 4.46 30.57
C ILE A 73 -23.46 3.11 31.30
N LYS A 74 -22.52 2.23 30.94
CA LYS A 74 -22.23 0.98 31.69
C LYS A 74 -21.63 1.24 33.08
N GLN A 75 -20.84 2.30 33.26
CA GLN A 75 -20.31 2.71 34.58
C GLN A 75 -21.37 3.37 35.48
N GLU A 76 -22.34 4.11 34.92
CA GLU A 76 -23.45 4.69 35.68
C GLU A 76 -24.58 3.67 35.96
N LEU A 77 -24.73 2.63 35.12
CA LEU A 77 -25.62 1.49 35.38
C LEU A 77 -25.08 0.47 36.38
N SER A 78 -23.80 0.54 36.79
CA SER A 78 -23.23 -0.40 37.77
C SER A 78 -23.47 -0.02 39.23
N LEU A 79 -24.44 0.87 39.50
CA LEU A 79 -24.98 1.05 40.85
C LEU A 79 -26.11 0.04 41.05
N ASP A 80 -25.72 -1.13 41.56
CA ASP A 80 -26.63 -2.14 42.10
C ASP A 80 -27.55 -1.52 43.17
N THR A 81 -28.75 -1.08 42.79
CA THR A 81 -29.93 -1.06 43.67
C THR A 81 -31.23 -1.01 42.82
N PRO A 82 -32.27 -1.80 43.15
CA PRO A 82 -33.48 -1.88 42.36
C PRO A 82 -34.48 -0.79 42.78
N SER A 83 -34.31 0.44 42.29
CA SER A 83 -35.41 1.43 42.21
C SER A 83 -35.02 2.66 41.39
N THR A 84 -34.69 2.49 40.10
CA THR A 84 -34.48 3.65 39.21
C THR A 84 -35.84 4.21 38.81
N SER A 85 -36.29 5.28 39.50
CA SER A 85 -37.56 5.93 39.20
C SER A 85 -37.56 6.52 37.77
N ALA A 86 -38.72 6.52 37.10
CA ALA A 86 -38.91 7.09 35.76
C ALA A 86 -38.42 8.55 35.63
N VAL A 87 -38.33 9.28 36.74
CA VAL A 87 -37.82 10.66 36.80
C VAL A 87 -36.34 10.73 36.46
N THR A 88 -35.54 9.75 36.90
CA THR A 88 -34.09 9.70 36.65
C THR A 88 -33.78 9.37 35.20
N LEU A 89 -34.58 8.51 34.57
CA LEU A 89 -34.48 8.19 33.13
C LEU A 89 -34.85 9.38 32.25
N CYS A 90 -35.91 10.13 32.60
CA CYS A 90 -36.25 11.37 31.88
C CYS A 90 -35.18 12.46 32.01
N ALA A 91 -34.52 12.57 33.16
CA ALA A 91 -33.42 13.52 33.36
C ALA A 91 -32.19 13.15 32.51
N LEU A 92 -31.80 11.87 32.46
CA LEU A 92 -30.71 11.40 31.60
C LEU A 92 -31.02 11.60 30.12
N GLN A 93 -32.25 11.34 29.70
CA GLN A 93 -32.65 11.48 28.30
C GLN A 93 -32.67 12.94 27.83
N SER A 94 -33.09 13.87 28.69
CA SER A 94 -33.06 15.31 28.39
C SER A 94 -31.64 15.87 28.36
N ILE A 95 -30.73 15.39 29.21
CA ILE A 95 -29.30 15.75 29.17
C ILE A 95 -28.64 15.26 27.86
N LEU A 96 -28.91 14.02 27.45
CA LEU A 96 -28.38 13.46 26.20
C LEU A 96 -28.91 14.20 24.97
N LEU A 97 -30.20 14.56 24.95
CA LEU A 97 -30.81 15.30 23.85
C LEU A 97 -30.22 16.71 23.70
N ASN A 98 -29.99 17.41 24.82
CA ASN A 98 -29.35 18.73 24.80
C ASN A 98 -27.90 18.66 24.32
N LYS A 99 -27.16 17.61 24.71
CA LYS A 99 -25.77 17.43 24.28
C LYS A 99 -25.67 17.11 22.78
N ALA A 100 -26.60 16.31 22.25
CA ALA A 100 -26.70 16.04 20.82
C ALA A 100 -27.03 17.31 20.01
N ASN A 101 -27.99 18.12 20.48
CA ASN A 101 -28.35 19.37 19.82
C ASN A 101 -27.19 20.38 19.78
N ASN A 102 -26.39 20.48 20.85
CA ASN A 102 -25.22 21.35 20.87
C ASN A 102 -24.13 20.90 19.88
N LEU A 103 -23.90 19.59 19.73
CA LEU A 103 -22.96 19.04 18.74
C LEU A 103 -23.42 19.29 17.30
N ILE A 104 -24.73 19.22 17.04
CA ILE A 104 -25.31 19.54 15.73
C ILE A 104 -25.16 21.03 15.42
N GLN A 105 -25.37 21.92 16.40
CA GLN A 105 -25.18 23.36 16.20
C GLN A 105 -23.71 23.72 15.95
N GLN A 106 -22.78 23.12 16.69
CA GLN A 106 -21.34 23.30 16.44
C GLN A 106 -20.91 22.82 15.04
N SER A 107 -21.49 21.72 14.55
CA SER A 107 -21.26 21.23 13.19
C SER A 107 -21.80 22.20 12.13
N LYS A 108 -22.98 22.79 12.36
CA LYS A 108 -23.60 23.77 11.44
C LYS A 108 -22.87 25.11 11.42
N GLU A 109 -22.36 25.58 12.56
CA GLU A 109 -21.53 26.79 12.63
C GLU A 109 -20.19 26.59 11.94
N GLN A 110 -19.57 25.41 12.06
CA GLN A 110 -18.33 25.06 11.34
C GLN A 110 -18.54 24.98 9.82
N GLN A 111 -19.67 24.45 9.36
CA GLN A 111 -20.02 24.44 7.93
C GLN A 111 -20.27 25.85 7.39
N ARG A 112 -20.90 26.72 8.20
CA ARG A 112 -21.15 28.13 7.82
C ARG A 112 -19.86 28.96 7.76
N GLU A 113 -18.88 28.67 8.62
CA GLU A 113 -17.54 29.26 8.55
C GLU A 113 -16.72 28.77 7.34
N GLU A 114 -16.95 27.55 6.85
CA GLU A 114 -16.36 27.05 5.60
C GLU A 114 -16.99 27.68 4.35
N GLU A 115 -18.30 27.94 4.35
CA GLU A 115 -19.01 28.65 3.26
C GLU A 115 -18.64 30.14 3.14
N THR A 116 -18.07 30.75 4.19
CA THR A 116 -17.66 32.17 4.18
C THR A 116 -16.19 32.40 3.85
N ARG A 117 -15.40 31.35 3.58
CA ARG A 117 -14.06 31.54 3.00
C ARG A 117 -14.20 31.96 1.55
N GLU A 118 -13.79 33.19 1.28
CA GLU A 118 -13.57 33.73 -0.06
C GLU A 118 -12.89 32.68 -0.96
N VAL A 119 -13.36 32.57 -2.21
CA VAL A 119 -12.84 31.65 -3.23
C VAL A 119 -11.40 32.05 -3.56
N TYR A 120 -10.48 31.56 -2.74
CA TYR A 120 -9.05 31.65 -2.95
C TYR A 120 -8.69 30.65 -4.05
N SER A 121 -8.07 31.09 -5.13
CA SER A 121 -7.50 30.18 -6.13
C SER A 121 -6.35 29.42 -5.48
N PRO A 122 -6.48 28.12 -5.13
CA PRO A 122 -5.55 27.46 -4.22
C PRO A 122 -4.30 26.92 -4.92
N SER A 123 -4.14 27.14 -6.23
CA SER A 123 -3.12 26.47 -7.07
C SER A 123 -1.68 26.63 -6.59
N ASP A 124 -1.39 27.74 -5.89
CA ASP A 124 -0.04 28.08 -5.42
C ASP A 124 0.13 27.89 -3.90
N GLU A 125 -0.84 27.28 -3.21
CA GLU A 125 -0.73 27.00 -1.77
C GLU A 125 0.39 25.98 -1.52
N VAL A 126 1.53 26.44 -1.00
CA VAL A 126 2.62 25.58 -0.54
C VAL A 126 2.27 25.05 0.85
N PHE A 127 2.24 23.74 0.96
CA PHE A 127 1.91 23.06 2.20
C PHE A 127 3.15 23.01 3.11
N PRO A 128 3.09 23.53 4.35
CA PRO A 128 4.27 23.85 5.15
C PRO A 128 5.09 22.64 5.64
N VAL A 129 4.48 21.49 5.87
CA VAL A 129 5.16 20.27 6.33
C VAL A 129 5.83 19.53 5.18
N ILE A 130 5.19 19.53 4.00
CA ILE A 130 5.69 18.85 2.80
C ILE A 130 6.53 19.75 1.89
N GLY A 131 6.42 21.07 2.00
CA GLY A 131 7.20 22.04 1.23
C GLY A 131 6.90 22.04 -0.28
N MET A 132 5.73 21.59 -0.69
CA MET A 132 5.32 21.46 -2.10
C MET A 132 3.90 21.99 -2.30
N THR A 133 3.57 22.42 -3.52
CA THR A 133 2.17 22.65 -3.94
C THR A 133 1.44 21.33 -4.24
N GLY A 134 0.12 21.39 -4.42
CA GLY A 134 -0.68 20.22 -4.80
C GLY A 134 -0.23 19.59 -6.12
N GLY A 135 -0.05 20.39 -7.17
CA GLY A 135 0.44 19.93 -8.47
C GLY A 135 1.89 19.42 -8.45
N GLU A 136 2.77 19.97 -7.61
CA GLU A 136 4.13 19.45 -7.41
C GLU A 136 4.12 18.07 -6.73
N LEU A 137 3.35 17.93 -5.65
CA LEU A 137 3.24 16.66 -4.93
C LEU A 137 2.63 15.55 -5.80
N LEU A 138 1.60 15.89 -6.60
CA LEU A 138 0.99 14.93 -7.52
C LEU A 138 1.99 14.45 -8.58
N ARG A 139 2.77 15.37 -9.18
CA ARG A 139 3.85 15.02 -10.11
C ARG A 139 4.91 14.13 -9.46
N HIS A 140 5.31 14.45 -8.22
CA HIS A 140 6.24 13.62 -7.46
C HIS A 140 5.75 12.17 -7.35
N TYR A 141 4.48 11.93 -6.99
CA TYR A 141 3.94 10.58 -6.90
C TYR A 141 3.85 9.86 -8.25
N VAL A 142 3.58 10.59 -9.34
CA VAL A 142 3.65 10.04 -10.69
C VAL A 142 5.08 9.61 -11.02
N ASP A 143 6.08 10.41 -10.67
CA ASP A 143 7.49 10.07 -10.93
C ASP A 143 7.97 8.88 -10.08
N GLU A 144 7.50 8.75 -8.84
CA GLU A 144 7.74 7.54 -8.02
C GLU A 144 7.12 6.30 -8.66
N LEU A 145 5.88 6.41 -9.19
CA LEU A 145 5.22 5.30 -9.89
C LEU A 145 5.99 4.89 -11.14
N LYS A 146 6.42 5.85 -11.97
CA LYS A 146 7.21 5.59 -13.18
C LYS A 146 8.52 4.88 -12.85
N ARG A 147 9.26 5.39 -11.87
CA ARG A 147 10.50 4.74 -11.38
C ARG A 147 10.27 3.32 -10.89
N ALA A 148 9.16 3.05 -10.20
CA ALA A 148 8.81 1.71 -9.78
C ALA A 148 8.53 0.78 -10.99
N MET A 149 7.87 1.27 -12.03
CA MET A 149 7.62 0.50 -13.27
C MET A 149 8.91 0.22 -14.04
N ASP A 150 9.81 1.21 -14.19
CA ASP A 150 11.08 1.05 -14.89
C ASP A 150 12.03 0.10 -14.16
N ARG A 151 12.02 0.10 -12.82
CA ARG A 151 12.79 -0.87 -12.02
C ARG A 151 12.25 -2.29 -12.16
N ARG A 152 10.93 -2.47 -12.26
CA ARG A 152 10.35 -3.78 -12.59
C ARG A 152 10.71 -4.21 -14.00
N ARG A 153 10.73 -3.29 -14.96
CA ARG A 153 11.22 -3.56 -16.32
C ARG A 153 12.65 -4.08 -16.28
N LEU A 154 13.53 -3.42 -15.53
CA LEU A 154 14.93 -3.84 -15.38
C LEU A 154 15.07 -5.23 -14.72
N MET A 155 14.24 -5.52 -13.72
CA MET A 155 14.36 -6.75 -12.94
C MET A 155 13.73 -7.98 -13.61
N PHE A 156 12.59 -7.81 -14.29
CA PHE A 156 11.72 -8.91 -14.70
C PHE A 156 11.54 -9.05 -16.21
N THR A 157 12.21 -8.22 -17.02
CA THR A 157 12.11 -8.29 -18.48
C THR A 157 13.47 -8.28 -19.13
N ASP A 158 13.59 -8.90 -20.31
CA ASP A 158 14.80 -8.87 -21.14
C ASP A 158 14.89 -7.58 -21.99
N THR A 159 14.33 -6.47 -21.51
CA THR A 159 14.28 -5.22 -22.28
C THR A 159 15.67 -4.61 -22.42
N TYR A 160 16.00 -4.09 -23.61
CA TYR A 160 17.22 -3.33 -23.84
C TYR A 160 17.37 -2.19 -22.84
N MET A 161 18.55 -2.07 -22.23
CA MET A 161 18.88 -1.08 -21.19
C MET A 161 18.50 0.35 -21.58
N LEU A 162 18.61 0.70 -22.87
CA LEU A 162 18.25 2.02 -23.38
C LEU A 162 16.76 2.36 -23.19
N ALA A 163 15.86 1.38 -23.25
CA ALA A 163 14.44 1.61 -23.00
C ALA A 163 14.13 1.85 -21.51
N VAL A 164 14.99 1.34 -20.61
CA VAL A 164 14.91 1.60 -19.16
C VAL A 164 15.48 2.99 -18.84
N MET A 165 16.54 3.43 -19.54
CA MET A 165 17.19 4.73 -19.30
C MET A 165 16.36 5.94 -19.77
N ASN A 166 15.29 5.73 -20.53
CA ASN A 166 14.43 6.80 -21.04
C ASN A 166 13.25 7.12 -20.10
N ASP A 167 13.21 6.55 -18.88
CA ASP A 167 12.15 6.77 -17.87
C ASP A 167 10.74 6.66 -18.46
N CYS A 168 10.50 5.60 -19.22
CA CYS A 168 9.24 5.39 -19.94
C CYS A 168 8.07 5.34 -18.96
N GLY A 169 8.27 4.71 -17.79
CA GLY A 169 7.29 4.66 -16.71
C GLY A 169 6.01 3.88 -17.00
N ASP A 170 5.87 3.36 -18.22
CA ASP A 170 4.79 2.48 -18.64
C ASP A 170 4.92 1.10 -17.98
N VAL A 171 3.79 0.39 -17.92
CA VAL A 171 3.74 -0.97 -17.40
C VAL A 171 4.75 -1.86 -18.14
N PRO A 172 5.59 -2.63 -17.41
CA PRO A 172 6.72 -3.34 -18.01
C PRO A 172 6.33 -4.51 -18.93
N PHE A 173 5.14 -5.07 -18.74
CA PHE A 173 4.71 -6.29 -19.44
C PHE A 173 3.76 -5.94 -20.58
N THR A 174 3.97 -6.52 -21.76
CA THR A 174 3.22 -6.15 -22.96
C THR A 174 2.42 -7.29 -23.57
N ASN A 175 2.73 -8.55 -23.23
CA ASN A 175 2.03 -9.70 -23.78
C ASN A 175 1.80 -10.79 -22.71
N PRO A 176 0.62 -10.79 -22.05
CA PRO A 176 0.25 -11.81 -21.08
C PRO A 176 0.19 -13.23 -21.67
N SER A 177 -0.05 -13.39 -22.98
CA SER A 177 -0.18 -14.71 -23.61
C SER A 177 1.14 -15.48 -23.70
N THR A 178 2.28 -14.78 -23.66
CA THR A 178 3.62 -15.39 -23.66
C THR A 178 4.26 -15.39 -22.27
N ALA A 179 3.54 -14.91 -21.25
CA ALA A 179 4.06 -14.78 -19.91
C ALA A 179 4.22 -16.15 -19.21
N PRO A 180 5.20 -16.28 -18.30
CA PRO A 180 5.38 -17.51 -17.53
C PRO A 180 4.19 -17.74 -16.56
N PRO A 181 3.91 -19.01 -16.20
CA PRO A 181 2.88 -19.31 -15.21
C PRO A 181 3.27 -18.77 -13.84
N HIS A 182 2.27 -18.27 -13.12
CA HIS A 182 2.42 -17.85 -11.74
C HIS A 182 2.75 -19.03 -10.83
N THR A 183 3.69 -18.80 -9.91
CA THR A 183 4.07 -19.77 -8.88
C THR A 183 4.31 -19.03 -7.57
N MET A 184 4.08 -19.70 -6.44
CA MET A 184 4.32 -19.12 -5.11
C MET A 184 5.81 -18.80 -4.88
N GLY A 185 6.71 -19.60 -5.46
CA GLY A 185 8.15 -19.30 -5.44
C GLY A 185 8.47 -17.97 -6.14
N ARG A 186 7.89 -17.73 -7.32
CA ARG A 186 8.06 -16.46 -8.04
C ARG A 186 7.44 -15.30 -7.28
N GLN A 187 6.25 -15.49 -6.71
CA GLN A 187 5.60 -14.49 -5.87
C GLN A 187 6.48 -14.07 -4.68
N SER A 188 7.12 -15.02 -3.99
CA SER A 188 7.98 -14.70 -2.85
C SER A 188 9.20 -13.85 -3.25
N VAL A 189 9.79 -14.12 -4.42
CA VAL A 189 10.89 -13.30 -4.96
C VAL A 189 10.40 -11.91 -5.37
N ALA A 190 9.25 -11.85 -6.06
CA ALA A 190 8.62 -10.60 -6.47
C ALA A 190 8.29 -9.71 -5.28
N GLN A 191 7.72 -10.27 -4.21
CA GLN A 191 7.38 -9.54 -2.99
C GLN A 191 8.59 -8.91 -2.32
N LYS A 192 9.74 -9.58 -2.26
CA LYS A 192 10.97 -8.99 -1.73
C LYS A 192 11.40 -7.77 -2.54
N PHE A 193 11.24 -7.83 -3.86
CA PHE A 193 11.50 -6.69 -4.72
C PHE A 193 10.46 -5.58 -4.53
N ASP A 194 9.18 -5.92 -4.38
CA ASP A 194 8.12 -4.95 -4.06
C ASP A 194 8.37 -4.25 -2.70
N HIS A 195 8.92 -4.96 -1.71
CA HIS A 195 9.35 -4.36 -0.44
C HIS A 195 10.51 -3.38 -0.60
N LEU A 196 11.46 -3.68 -1.49
CA LEU A 196 12.53 -2.74 -1.82
C LEU A 196 11.95 -1.46 -2.44
N LEU A 197 11.05 -1.61 -3.42
CA LEU A 197 10.40 -0.45 -4.05
C LEU A 197 9.56 0.35 -3.05
N ALA A 198 8.85 -0.32 -2.15
CA ALA A 198 8.10 0.33 -1.08
C ALA A 198 9.02 1.10 -0.11
N PHE A 199 10.18 0.54 0.22
CA PHE A 199 11.15 1.20 1.09
C PHE A 199 11.69 2.49 0.45
N GLU A 200 11.97 2.45 -0.84
CA GLU A 200 12.43 3.59 -1.61
C GLU A 200 11.33 4.65 -1.75
N TYR A 201 10.09 4.22 -2.03
CA TYR A 201 8.92 5.08 -2.04
C TYR A 201 8.79 5.84 -0.72
N CYS A 202 8.84 5.14 0.42
CA CYS A 202 8.77 5.78 1.74
C CYS A 202 9.89 6.80 1.94
N LYS A 203 11.13 6.47 1.56
CA LYS A 203 12.26 7.39 1.71
C LYS A 203 12.12 8.66 0.89
N ASN A 204 11.44 8.57 -0.25
CA ASN A 204 11.22 9.73 -1.12
C ASN A 204 9.93 10.49 -0.80
N THR A 205 9.01 9.90 -0.03
CA THR A 205 7.79 10.57 0.43
C THR A 205 8.13 11.87 1.19
N PRO A 206 7.62 13.03 0.76
CA PRO A 206 7.86 14.30 1.45
C PRO A 206 7.38 14.27 2.90
N GLY A 207 8.25 14.64 3.84
CA GLY A 207 7.96 14.64 5.29
C GLY A 207 8.12 13.29 5.99
N PHE A 208 8.53 12.22 5.29
CA PHE A 208 8.83 10.92 5.92
C PHE A 208 10.02 10.99 6.90
N ASP A 209 10.97 11.88 6.63
CA ASP A 209 12.10 12.18 7.48
C ASP A 209 11.69 12.78 8.84
N LEU A 210 10.51 13.42 8.92
CA LEU A 210 9.95 13.98 10.15
C LEU A 210 9.30 12.93 11.07
N LEU A 211 9.13 11.70 10.58
CA LEU A 211 8.52 10.61 11.34
C LEU A 211 9.53 9.95 12.29
N ARG A 212 9.05 9.49 13.44
CA ARG A 212 9.85 8.66 14.37
C ARG A 212 10.00 7.25 13.81
N ASP A 213 10.98 6.49 14.28
CA ASP A 213 11.27 5.14 13.74
C ASP A 213 10.06 4.19 13.79
N VAL A 214 9.27 4.23 14.86
CA VAL A 214 8.02 3.45 14.97
C VAL A 214 6.98 3.89 13.95
N GLU A 215 6.86 5.20 13.69
CA GLU A 215 5.94 5.75 12.69
C GLU A 215 6.39 5.41 11.26
N ARG A 216 7.70 5.46 11.01
CA ARG A 216 8.31 5.02 9.74
C ARG A 216 8.06 3.54 9.48
N MET A 217 8.14 2.69 10.51
CA MET A 217 7.81 1.27 10.40
C MET A 217 6.34 1.04 10.02
N ILE A 218 5.40 1.74 10.67
CA ILE A 218 3.98 1.66 10.33
C ILE A 218 3.74 2.12 8.89
N TYR A 219 4.32 3.25 8.49
CA TYR A 219 4.17 3.79 7.14
C TYR A 219 4.75 2.86 6.07
N PHE A 220 5.95 2.32 6.30
CA PHE A 220 6.57 1.32 5.44
C PHE A 220 5.67 0.10 5.27
N ARG A 221 5.05 -0.36 6.37
CA ARG A 221 4.18 -1.53 6.32
C ARG A 221 2.99 -1.37 5.39
N LEU A 222 2.30 -0.25 5.50
CA LEU A 222 1.13 0.07 4.69
C LEU A 222 1.50 0.32 3.22
N THR A 223 2.69 0.89 3.00
CA THR A 223 3.26 1.08 1.66
C THR A 223 3.57 -0.26 1.02
N ALA A 224 4.23 -1.18 1.73
CA ALA A 224 4.59 -2.50 1.21
C ALA A 224 3.35 -3.32 0.80
N ILE A 225 2.31 -3.33 1.63
CA ILE A 225 1.03 -4.00 1.31
C ILE A 225 0.38 -3.37 0.07
N SER A 226 0.42 -2.04 -0.03
CA SER A 226 -0.13 -1.32 -1.19
C SER A 226 0.63 -1.67 -2.47
N PHE A 227 1.97 -1.75 -2.43
CA PHE A 227 2.78 -2.21 -3.58
C PHE A 227 2.46 -3.65 -3.97
N ALA A 228 2.30 -4.55 -3.01
CA ALA A 228 2.01 -5.96 -3.27
C ALA A 228 0.62 -6.20 -3.91
N LEU A 229 -0.34 -5.30 -3.70
CA LEU A 229 -1.73 -5.47 -4.16
C LEU A 229 -2.10 -4.52 -5.31
N LEU A 230 -1.89 -3.22 -5.11
CA LEU A 230 -2.33 -2.22 -6.08
C LEU A 230 -1.53 -2.31 -7.36
N ASP A 231 -0.24 -2.69 -7.30
CA ASP A 231 0.58 -2.76 -8.51
C ASP A 231 0.16 -3.98 -9.36
N ILE A 232 -0.23 -5.10 -8.74
CA ILE A 232 -0.87 -6.23 -9.46
C ILE A 232 -2.13 -5.74 -10.18
N ALA A 233 -2.98 -4.98 -9.49
CA ALA A 233 -4.22 -4.48 -10.06
C ALA A 233 -3.98 -3.54 -11.24
N TRP A 234 -3.06 -2.58 -11.09
CA TRP A 234 -2.70 -1.63 -12.14
C TRP A 234 -2.07 -2.31 -13.36
N ILE A 235 -1.10 -3.18 -13.11
CA ILE A 235 -0.39 -3.92 -14.16
C ILE A 235 -1.39 -4.78 -14.92
N THR A 236 -2.25 -5.54 -14.23
CA THR A 236 -3.28 -6.35 -14.90
C THR A 236 -4.23 -5.47 -15.71
N ALA A 237 -4.78 -4.39 -15.11
CA ALA A 237 -5.74 -3.52 -15.79
C ALA A 237 -5.18 -2.86 -17.06
N LYS A 238 -3.86 -2.62 -17.13
CA LYS A 238 -3.20 -2.03 -18.30
C LYS A 238 -2.75 -3.03 -19.36
N THR A 239 -2.63 -4.31 -19.00
CA THR A 239 -2.09 -5.33 -19.89
C THR A 239 -3.14 -6.27 -20.45
N THR A 240 -4.32 -6.32 -19.83
CA THR A 240 -5.44 -7.16 -20.26
C THR A 240 -6.64 -6.33 -20.67
N SER A 241 -7.61 -6.97 -21.33
CA SER A 241 -8.89 -6.38 -21.65
C SER A 241 -9.99 -7.04 -20.81
N ARG A 242 -10.95 -6.24 -20.35
CA ARG A 242 -12.13 -6.77 -19.64
C ARG A 242 -12.95 -7.74 -20.50
N ASN A 243 -12.84 -7.63 -21.83
CA ASN A 243 -13.59 -8.43 -22.79
C ASN A 243 -12.87 -9.74 -23.17
N ASP A 244 -11.73 -10.05 -22.54
CA ASP A 244 -11.00 -11.28 -22.81
C ASP A 244 -11.84 -12.50 -22.41
N GLU A 245 -12.01 -13.46 -23.35
CA GLU A 245 -12.78 -14.69 -23.10
C GLU A 245 -12.23 -15.49 -21.93
N ARG A 246 -10.91 -15.39 -21.71
CA ARG A 246 -10.19 -16.04 -20.61
C ARG A 246 -9.42 -14.99 -19.82
N PRO A 247 -10.01 -14.42 -18.76
CA PRO A 247 -9.36 -13.39 -17.98
C PRO A 247 -8.14 -13.96 -17.23
N VAL A 248 -7.05 -13.22 -17.29
CA VAL A 248 -5.80 -13.53 -16.59
C VAL A 248 -5.44 -12.40 -15.63
N MET A 249 -4.82 -12.77 -14.51
CA MET A 249 -4.19 -11.84 -13.58
C MET A 249 -2.70 -11.79 -13.88
N VAL A 250 -2.14 -10.59 -13.95
CA VAL A 250 -0.72 -10.35 -14.21
C VAL A 250 -0.05 -9.82 -12.94
N PHE A 251 0.93 -10.55 -12.44
CA PHE A 251 1.64 -10.23 -11.20
C PHE A 251 2.78 -9.24 -11.42
N THR A 252 3.37 -8.74 -10.33
CA THR A 252 4.44 -7.72 -10.36
C THR A 252 5.74 -8.20 -11.01
N ASP A 253 5.94 -9.51 -11.14
CA ASP A 253 7.06 -10.13 -11.85
C ASP A 253 6.73 -10.50 -13.32
N GLY A 254 5.51 -10.16 -13.77
CA GLY A 254 5.02 -10.48 -15.11
C GLY A 254 4.53 -11.90 -15.28
N SER A 255 4.52 -12.73 -14.24
CA SER A 255 3.87 -14.05 -14.30
C SER A 255 2.35 -13.91 -14.32
N VAL A 256 1.66 -14.95 -14.83
CA VAL A 256 0.21 -14.90 -15.00
C VAL A 256 -0.50 -16.14 -14.47
N CYS A 257 -1.73 -15.95 -13.96
CA CYS A 257 -2.66 -17.04 -13.70
C CYS A 257 -4.05 -16.74 -14.26
N THR A 258 -4.79 -17.78 -14.62
CA THR A 258 -6.18 -17.66 -15.06
C THR A 258 -7.11 -17.42 -13.88
N VAL A 259 -8.09 -16.54 -14.03
CA VAL A 259 -8.97 -16.14 -12.91
C VAL A 259 -10.10 -17.14 -12.67
N ASN A 260 -10.75 -17.65 -13.73
CA ASN A 260 -12.01 -18.41 -13.58
C ASN A 260 -11.91 -19.92 -13.89
N ASP A 261 -10.92 -20.38 -14.67
CA ASP A 261 -10.86 -21.76 -15.15
C ASP A 261 -9.69 -22.58 -14.56
N TYR A 262 -8.82 -21.93 -13.81
CA TYR A 262 -7.61 -22.50 -13.20
C TYR A 262 -6.74 -23.31 -14.18
N SER A 263 -6.80 -23.01 -15.48
CA SER A 263 -6.13 -23.78 -16.51
C SER A 263 -4.64 -23.48 -16.63
N PHE A 264 -4.20 -22.33 -16.12
CA PHE A 264 -2.80 -21.89 -16.20
C PHE A 264 -2.37 -21.09 -14.96
N GLY A 265 -1.16 -21.34 -14.43
CA GLY A 265 -0.61 -20.65 -13.24
C GLY A 265 -1.12 -21.23 -11.91
N TRP A 266 -1.76 -22.39 -11.95
CA TRP A 266 -2.32 -23.09 -10.78
C TRP A 266 -1.75 -24.49 -10.61
N GLU A 267 -0.78 -24.88 -11.42
CA GLU A 267 -0.16 -26.19 -11.41
C GLU A 267 0.51 -26.48 -10.06
N ASP A 268 0.68 -27.78 -9.78
CA ASP A 268 1.45 -28.26 -8.65
C ASP A 268 2.88 -27.72 -8.73
N GLU A 269 3.40 -27.28 -7.59
CA GLU A 269 4.75 -26.73 -7.50
C GLU A 269 5.49 -27.25 -6.27
N ILE A 270 6.82 -27.34 -6.37
CA ILE A 270 7.68 -27.63 -5.24
C ILE A 270 8.13 -26.31 -4.65
N THR A 271 7.75 -26.05 -3.40
CA THR A 271 8.19 -24.86 -2.66
C THR A 271 9.70 -24.90 -2.40
N ASP A 272 10.29 -23.77 -2.01
CA ASP A 272 11.72 -23.67 -1.65
C ASP A 272 12.16 -24.63 -0.52
N LYS A 273 11.20 -25.22 0.21
CA LYS A 273 11.41 -26.21 1.27
C LYS A 273 11.31 -27.66 0.80
N GLY A 274 11.08 -27.90 -0.49
CA GLY A 274 10.82 -29.24 -1.02
C GLY A 274 9.40 -29.76 -0.73
N LEU A 275 8.50 -28.94 -0.18
CA LEU A 275 7.09 -29.31 0.03
C LEU A 275 6.33 -29.18 -1.29
N LEU A 276 5.57 -30.22 -1.63
CA LEU A 276 4.65 -30.20 -2.77
C LEU A 276 3.40 -29.38 -2.42
N LEU A 277 3.29 -28.20 -3.03
CA LEU A 277 2.09 -27.39 -2.98
C LEU A 277 1.20 -27.76 -4.17
N LYS A 278 0.11 -28.45 -3.88
CA LYS A 278 -0.83 -28.92 -4.89
C LYS A 278 -1.75 -27.81 -5.38
N LYS A 279 -2.20 -27.93 -6.64
CA LYS A 279 -3.22 -27.09 -7.28
C LYS A 279 -4.45 -26.88 -6.42
N GLU A 280 -4.99 -27.97 -5.85
CA GLU A 280 -6.18 -27.93 -4.99
C GLU A 280 -6.01 -27.00 -3.78
N HIS A 281 -4.84 -27.02 -3.13
CA HIS A 281 -4.55 -26.12 -2.02
C HIS A 281 -4.43 -24.68 -2.51
N LYS A 282 -3.70 -24.44 -3.61
CA LYS A 282 -3.58 -23.08 -4.18
C LYS A 282 -4.97 -22.47 -4.44
N ILE A 283 -5.86 -23.22 -5.06
CA ILE A 283 -7.23 -22.78 -5.34
C ILE A 283 -7.97 -22.45 -4.03
N VAL A 284 -7.94 -23.35 -3.04
CA VAL A 284 -8.66 -23.14 -1.77
C VAL A 284 -8.21 -21.85 -1.05
N TYR A 285 -6.93 -21.53 -1.05
CA TYR A 285 -6.40 -20.40 -0.28
C TYR A 285 -6.33 -19.08 -1.07
N PHE A 286 -6.09 -19.12 -2.38
CA PHE A 286 -5.82 -17.90 -3.15
C PHE A 286 -6.92 -17.52 -4.13
N ASN A 287 -7.82 -18.44 -4.50
CA ASN A 287 -8.83 -18.15 -5.50
C ASN A 287 -9.75 -17.00 -5.09
N GLU A 288 -10.15 -16.94 -3.81
CA GLU A 288 -11.02 -15.86 -3.33
C GLU A 288 -10.35 -14.50 -3.53
N PHE A 289 -9.07 -14.38 -3.16
CA PHE A 289 -8.31 -13.17 -3.41
C PHE A 289 -8.21 -12.84 -4.90
N VAL A 290 -7.79 -13.80 -5.73
CA VAL A 290 -7.61 -13.59 -7.18
C VAL A 290 -8.93 -13.15 -7.83
N THR A 291 -10.02 -13.85 -7.55
CA THR A 291 -11.34 -13.57 -8.11
C THR A 291 -11.88 -12.22 -7.61
N ARG A 292 -11.76 -11.93 -6.32
CA ARG A 292 -12.28 -10.70 -5.72
C ARG A 292 -11.48 -9.49 -6.16
N LEU A 293 -10.14 -9.56 -6.18
CA LEU A 293 -9.28 -8.49 -6.71
C LEU A 293 -9.61 -8.23 -8.19
N TYR A 294 -9.77 -9.28 -9.00
CA TYR A 294 -10.10 -9.12 -10.41
C TYR A 294 -11.45 -8.41 -10.61
N ARG A 295 -12.50 -8.89 -9.96
CA ARG A 295 -13.86 -8.37 -10.16
C ARG A 295 -14.10 -7.02 -9.49
N ALA A 296 -13.55 -6.80 -8.30
CA ALA A 296 -13.83 -5.61 -7.49
C ALA A 296 -12.84 -4.48 -7.72
N VAL A 297 -11.63 -4.77 -8.25
CA VAL A 297 -10.59 -3.74 -8.45
C VAL A 297 -10.20 -3.61 -9.92
N ILE A 298 -9.76 -4.71 -10.55
CA ILE A 298 -9.20 -4.67 -11.91
C ILE A 298 -10.25 -4.32 -12.96
N VAL A 299 -11.42 -4.97 -12.93
CA VAL A 299 -12.51 -4.67 -13.88
C VAL A 299 -12.96 -3.21 -13.74
N PRO A 300 -13.24 -2.67 -12.54
CA PRO A 300 -13.57 -1.25 -12.40
C PRO A 300 -12.43 -0.31 -12.82
N PHE A 301 -11.16 -0.66 -12.62
CA PHE A 301 -10.03 0.12 -13.16
C PHE A 301 -10.10 0.23 -14.69
N GLN A 302 -10.45 -0.87 -15.36
CA GLN A 302 -10.62 -0.91 -16.81
C GLN A 302 -11.86 -0.13 -17.26
N GLU A 303 -12.99 -0.27 -16.55
CA GLU A 303 -14.25 0.43 -16.85
C GLU A 303 -14.16 1.93 -16.65
N MET A 304 -13.50 2.37 -15.57
CA MET A 304 -13.25 3.79 -15.33
C MET A 304 -12.14 4.32 -16.23
N HIS A 305 -11.37 3.48 -16.93
CA HIS A 305 -10.18 3.89 -17.68
C HIS A 305 -9.23 4.71 -16.81
N ILE A 306 -8.83 4.16 -15.65
CA ILE A 306 -7.96 4.88 -14.70
C ILE A 306 -6.64 5.27 -15.40
N GLU A 307 -6.30 6.55 -15.33
CA GLU A 307 -5.08 7.13 -15.89
C GLU A 307 -3.90 7.00 -14.92
N GLN A 308 -2.66 7.16 -15.42
CA GLN A 308 -1.47 6.98 -14.58
C GLN A 308 -1.41 7.97 -13.41
N VAL A 309 -1.80 9.22 -13.66
CA VAL A 309 -1.88 10.27 -12.64
C VAL A 309 -2.90 9.92 -11.56
N GLU A 310 -4.08 9.45 -11.98
CA GLU A 310 -5.17 9.05 -11.09
C GLU A 310 -4.77 7.85 -10.22
N TYR A 311 -4.09 6.87 -10.81
CA TYR A 311 -3.61 5.70 -10.08
C TYR A 311 -2.50 6.07 -9.08
N ALA A 312 -1.56 6.93 -9.45
CA ALA A 312 -0.53 7.41 -8.53
C ALA A 312 -1.16 8.13 -7.32
N ALA A 313 -2.13 9.02 -7.56
CA ALA A 313 -2.88 9.68 -6.50
C ALA A 313 -3.67 8.69 -5.63
N LEU A 314 -4.40 7.77 -6.25
CA LEU A 314 -5.19 6.75 -5.55
C LEU A 314 -4.30 5.88 -4.66
N LYS A 315 -3.15 5.42 -5.17
CA LYS A 315 -2.18 4.64 -4.40
C LYS A 315 -1.66 5.42 -3.19
N ALA A 316 -1.28 6.68 -3.37
CA ALA A 316 -0.83 7.54 -2.27
C ALA A 316 -1.94 7.75 -1.22
N LEU A 317 -3.17 8.07 -1.65
CA LEU A 317 -4.32 8.24 -0.75
C LEU A 317 -4.63 6.96 0.02
N CYS A 318 -4.61 5.80 -0.64
CA CYS A 318 -4.79 4.51 0.03
C CYS A 318 -3.74 4.27 1.12
N ILE A 319 -2.45 4.49 0.84
CA ILE A 319 -1.37 4.34 1.82
C ILE A 319 -1.59 5.26 3.02
N LEU A 320 -1.94 6.54 2.78
CA LEU A 320 -2.16 7.53 3.83
C LEU A 320 -3.38 7.22 4.70
N LYS A 321 -4.41 6.59 4.13
CA LYS A 321 -5.67 6.30 4.84
C LYS A 321 -5.71 4.94 5.52
N LEU A 322 -5.02 3.94 4.97
CA LEU A 322 -5.08 2.56 5.46
C LEU A 322 -4.65 2.43 6.93
N GLY A 323 -3.64 3.20 7.36
CA GLY A 323 -3.13 3.18 8.73
C GLY A 323 -3.74 4.17 9.69
N TYR A 324 -4.78 4.91 9.30
CA TYR A 324 -5.20 6.11 10.03
C TYR A 324 -5.58 5.86 11.50
N CYS A 325 -6.04 4.65 11.82
CA CYS A 325 -6.35 4.20 13.19
C CYS A 325 -5.10 3.92 14.04
N GLU A 326 -3.99 3.50 13.42
CA GLU A 326 -2.73 3.18 14.10
C GLU A 326 -1.79 4.38 14.20
N TYR A 327 -2.07 5.40 13.39
CA TYR A 327 -1.28 6.60 13.29
C TYR A 327 -1.23 7.39 14.59
N SER A 328 -0.03 7.79 14.99
CA SER A 328 0.15 8.82 16.01
C SER A 328 -0.42 10.16 15.54
N GLN A 329 -0.49 11.13 16.44
CA GLN A 329 -0.93 12.48 16.05
C GLN A 329 -0.01 13.13 15.00
N ASN A 330 1.29 12.83 15.03
CA ASN A 330 2.28 13.37 14.11
C ASN A 330 2.04 12.90 12.67
N ILE A 331 2.04 11.57 12.47
CA ILE A 331 1.80 10.98 11.14
C ILE A 331 0.37 11.25 10.63
N ARG A 332 -0.64 11.39 11.51
CA ARG A 332 -1.97 11.87 11.10
C ARG A 332 -1.95 13.30 10.56
N SER A 333 -1.15 14.18 11.14
CA SER A 333 -0.98 15.56 10.65
C SER A 333 -0.40 15.56 9.25
N LEU A 334 0.73 14.86 9.07
CA LEU A 334 1.38 14.70 7.78
C LEU A 334 0.44 14.10 6.74
N ALA A 335 -0.29 13.03 7.09
CA ALA A 335 -1.19 12.35 6.19
C ALA A 335 -2.35 13.23 5.72
N LYS A 336 -2.93 14.05 6.62
CA LYS A 336 -3.98 15.01 6.26
C LYS A 336 -3.47 16.10 5.31
N GLU A 337 -2.26 16.57 5.56
CA GLU A 337 -1.67 17.62 4.74
C GLU A 337 -1.37 17.11 3.32
N GLN A 338 -0.77 15.92 3.22
CA GLN A 338 -0.56 15.25 1.94
C GLN A 338 -1.88 14.93 1.23
N GLU A 339 -2.89 14.45 1.95
CA GLU A 339 -4.22 14.20 1.38
C GLU A 339 -4.82 15.47 0.78
N LYS A 340 -4.79 16.60 1.51
CA LYS A 340 -5.29 17.89 1.01
C LYS A 340 -4.52 18.31 -0.24
N ALA A 341 -3.19 18.19 -0.23
CA ALA A 341 -2.33 18.52 -1.35
C ALA A 341 -2.59 17.64 -2.59
N ILE A 342 -2.75 16.33 -2.42
CA ILE A 342 -3.07 15.41 -3.52
C ILE A 342 -4.44 15.75 -4.13
N LEU A 343 -5.46 16.01 -3.30
CA LEU A 343 -6.79 16.38 -3.78
C LEU A 343 -6.80 17.72 -4.52
N LEU A 344 -5.99 18.68 -4.06
CA LEU A 344 -5.80 19.94 -4.77
C LEU A 344 -5.07 19.73 -6.11
N GLY A 345 -3.99 18.94 -6.13
CA GLY A 345 -3.29 18.58 -7.36
C GLY A 345 -4.18 17.85 -8.37
N LEU A 346 -5.08 16.98 -7.90
CA LEU A 346 -6.10 16.36 -8.76
C LEU A 346 -7.12 17.38 -9.28
N ASN A 347 -7.50 18.35 -8.46
CA ASN A 347 -8.41 19.43 -8.88
C ASN A 347 -7.79 20.28 -10.00
N GLU A 348 -6.50 20.61 -9.89
CA GLU A 348 -5.69 21.26 -10.93
C GLU A 348 -5.55 20.37 -12.17
N TYR A 349 -5.22 19.09 -12.00
CA TYR A 349 -5.07 18.14 -13.12
C TYR A 349 -6.33 18.04 -13.99
N TYR A 350 -7.50 18.19 -13.38
CA TYR A 350 -8.79 18.14 -14.07
C TYR A 350 -9.39 19.51 -14.38
N GLU A 351 -8.63 20.60 -14.35
CA GLU A 351 -9.16 21.97 -14.48
C GLU A 351 -10.13 22.13 -15.67
N ASP A 352 -9.77 21.55 -16.82
CA ASP A 352 -10.56 21.62 -18.06
C ASP A 352 -11.70 20.58 -18.18
N ARG A 353 -11.83 19.66 -17.21
CA ARG A 353 -12.81 18.56 -17.27
C ARG A 353 -14.13 18.92 -16.62
N GLN A 354 -15.22 18.74 -17.37
CA GLN A 354 -16.59 18.93 -16.88
C GLN A 354 -17.01 17.88 -15.84
N ASP A 355 -16.45 16.67 -15.91
CA ASP A 355 -16.75 15.57 -14.99
C ASP A 355 -15.86 15.56 -13.72
N LYS A 356 -15.06 16.62 -13.49
CA LYS A 356 -14.06 16.69 -12.41
C LYS A 356 -14.56 16.26 -11.03
N PRO A 357 -15.66 16.82 -10.47
CA PRO A 357 -16.11 16.43 -9.12
C PRO A 357 -16.51 14.95 -9.04
N GLN A 358 -17.17 14.45 -10.09
CA GLN A 358 -17.58 13.05 -10.17
C GLN A 358 -16.37 12.13 -10.26
N ARG A 359 -15.35 12.51 -11.04
CA ARG A 359 -14.13 11.74 -11.22
C ARG A 359 -13.33 11.63 -9.92
N ILE A 360 -13.11 12.75 -9.23
CA ILE A 360 -12.45 12.76 -7.91
C ILE A 360 -13.28 11.95 -6.89
N GLY A 361 -14.60 12.14 -6.87
CA GLY A 361 -15.50 11.41 -5.98
C GLY A 361 -15.43 9.89 -6.21
N ASN A 362 -15.41 9.45 -7.47
CA ASN A 362 -15.27 8.04 -7.81
C ASN A 362 -13.95 7.46 -7.27
N LEU A 363 -12.81 8.16 -7.44
CA LEU A 363 -11.53 7.71 -6.88
C LEU A 363 -11.57 7.57 -5.35
N ILE A 364 -12.17 8.54 -4.66
CA ILE A 364 -12.28 8.54 -3.20
C ILE A 364 -13.14 7.37 -2.72
N LEU A 365 -14.31 7.17 -3.33
CA LEU A 365 -15.22 6.08 -2.98
C LEU A 365 -14.58 4.71 -3.22
N PHE A 366 -13.77 4.61 -4.28
CA PHE A 366 -13.11 3.37 -4.65
C PHE A 366 -12.07 2.88 -3.62
N MET A 367 -11.50 3.79 -2.82
CA MET A 367 -10.58 3.42 -1.74
C MET A 367 -11.20 2.42 -0.76
N GLY A 368 -12.51 2.53 -0.48
CA GLY A 368 -13.21 1.61 0.42
C GLY A 368 -13.12 0.17 -0.06
N THR A 369 -13.37 -0.06 -1.34
CA THR A 369 -13.24 -1.38 -1.97
C THR A 369 -11.80 -1.89 -1.92
N ILE A 370 -10.80 -1.02 -2.14
CA ILE A 370 -9.39 -1.39 -2.03
C ILE A 370 -9.06 -1.87 -0.61
N PHE A 371 -9.55 -1.18 0.43
CA PHE A 371 -9.30 -1.56 1.82
C PHE A 371 -9.91 -2.92 2.17
N GLU A 372 -11.08 -3.25 1.64
CA GLU A 372 -11.66 -4.59 1.79
C GLU A 372 -10.75 -5.68 1.20
N ILE A 373 -10.19 -5.47 0.01
CA ILE A 373 -9.28 -6.45 -0.61
C ILE A 373 -7.95 -6.53 0.14
N ILE A 374 -7.45 -5.40 0.65
CA ILE A 374 -6.25 -5.38 1.50
C ILE A 374 -6.47 -6.22 2.77
N GLN A 375 -7.62 -6.08 3.42
CA GLN A 375 -7.93 -6.89 4.59
C GLN A 375 -8.01 -8.38 4.23
N LEU A 376 -8.67 -8.72 3.11
CA LEU A 376 -8.76 -10.09 2.61
C LEU A 376 -7.38 -10.70 2.38
N ILE A 377 -6.45 -10.00 1.71
CA ILE A 377 -5.13 -10.56 1.43
C ILE A 377 -4.30 -10.75 2.71
N ILE A 378 -4.41 -9.84 3.68
CA ILE A 378 -3.74 -10.00 4.99
C ILE A 378 -4.26 -11.26 5.69
N GLU A 379 -5.57 -11.50 5.69
CA GLU A 379 -6.18 -12.69 6.27
C GLU A 379 -5.74 -13.98 5.56
N GLN A 380 -5.66 -13.96 4.23
CA GLN A 380 -5.19 -15.11 3.45
C GLN A 380 -3.72 -15.42 3.74
N TYR A 381 -2.86 -14.41 3.82
CA TYR A 381 -1.45 -14.61 4.17
C TYR A 381 -1.28 -15.17 5.59
N LYS A 382 -2.03 -14.67 6.58
CA LYS A 382 -2.02 -15.20 7.96
C LYS A 382 -2.49 -16.65 8.00
N THR A 383 -3.56 -16.96 7.27
CA THR A 383 -4.11 -18.32 7.18
C THR A 383 -3.11 -19.27 6.54
N ALA A 384 -2.49 -18.85 5.44
CA ALA A 384 -1.51 -19.68 4.75
C ALA A 384 -0.22 -19.89 5.56
N GLU A 385 0.20 -18.90 6.34
CA GLU A 385 1.30 -19.05 7.29
C GLU A 385 0.94 -20.06 8.40
N LEU A 386 -0.26 -19.97 8.97
CA LEU A 386 -0.75 -20.89 10.01
C LEU A 386 -0.71 -22.35 9.54
N PHE A 387 -1.09 -22.60 8.28
CA PHE A 387 -1.07 -23.94 7.67
C PHE A 387 0.28 -24.33 7.07
N GLY A 388 1.30 -23.47 7.15
CA GLY A 388 2.64 -23.76 6.66
C GLY A 388 2.74 -23.97 5.14
N LEU A 389 1.85 -23.35 4.37
CA LEU A 389 1.76 -23.55 2.91
C LEU A 389 2.96 -22.96 2.17
N PHE A 390 3.50 -21.87 2.69
CA PHE A 390 4.74 -21.25 2.22
C PHE A 390 5.38 -20.44 3.34
N ASN A 391 6.65 -20.12 3.16
CA ASN A 391 7.41 -19.34 4.12
C ASN A 391 7.34 -17.86 3.77
N LEU A 392 6.72 -17.08 4.64
CA LEU A 392 6.91 -15.64 4.66
C LEU A 392 8.32 -15.34 5.17
N ASP A 393 9.04 -14.46 4.48
CA ASP A 393 10.29 -13.92 4.98
C ASP A 393 10.05 -13.06 6.24
N CYS A 394 11.11 -12.74 6.99
CA CYS A 394 10.98 -11.99 8.23
C CYS A 394 10.31 -10.62 8.03
N ILE A 395 10.58 -9.95 6.90
CA ILE A 395 9.98 -8.66 6.59
C ILE A 395 8.49 -8.87 6.34
N SER A 396 8.12 -9.78 5.44
CA SER A 396 6.70 -10.14 5.20
C SER A 396 5.94 -10.48 6.48
N LYS A 397 6.54 -11.24 7.39
CA LYS A 397 5.92 -11.57 8.68
C LYS A 397 5.69 -10.34 9.55
N THR A 398 6.68 -9.47 9.67
CA THR A 398 6.54 -8.19 10.38
C THR A 398 5.49 -7.29 9.74
N LEU A 399 5.34 -7.37 8.41
CA LEU A 399 4.31 -6.64 7.68
C LEU A 399 2.89 -7.15 7.94
N LEU A 400 2.75 -8.43 8.26
CA LEU A 400 1.46 -9.10 8.47
C LEU A 400 1.07 -9.22 9.95
N SER A 401 2.04 -9.13 10.87
CA SER A 401 1.76 -9.00 12.30
C SER A 401 1.13 -7.63 12.58
N VAL A 402 -0.13 -7.66 13.00
CA VAL A 402 -0.86 -6.53 13.60
C VAL A 402 -0.80 -6.69 15.10
#